data_AF-A0A832K137-F1
#
_entry.id   AF-A0A832K137-F1
#
_cell.length_a   1.000
_cell.length_b   1.000
_cell.length_c   1.000
_cell.angle_alpha   90.00
_cell.angle_beta   90.00
_cell.angle_gamma   90.00
#
_symmetry.space_group_name_H-M   'P 1'
#
loop_
_entity.id
_entity.type
_entity.pdbx_description
1 polymer ?
#
loop_
_entity_poly.entity_id
_entity_poly.type
_entity_poly.pdbx_seq_one_letter_code
_entity_poly.pdbx_strand_id
1 'polypeptide(L)'
;MKHVVDKALELGFTVIILPPLELEHAEFPEKSIVVKTGVSFRSRSVFLVRTSDVLVVLGGGAGCIQELVTAYTEKKPVYVLVDTGYSTDLVKSWPLYLDNRMLAPILKYSDPVELAREVCRFRRASSVKKSLEY
;
A
#
# COMPACT_ATOMS: atom_id res chain seq x y z
N MET A 1 -1.04 11.05 1.30
CA MET A 1 -0.04 10.46 2.23
C MET A 1 -0.02 11.16 3.59
N LYS A 2 0.20 12.49 3.68
CA LYS A 2 0.24 13.26 4.95
C LYS A 2 -0.90 12.92 5.93
N HIS A 3 -2.15 13.03 5.51
CA HIS A 3 -3.31 12.79 6.38
C HIS A 3 -3.34 11.40 7.02
N VAL A 4 -2.94 10.35 6.29
CA VAL A 4 -2.92 8.97 6.80
C VAL A 4 -1.79 8.80 7.81
N VAL A 5 -0.62 9.37 7.52
CA VAL A 5 0.54 9.35 8.42
C VAL A 5 0.22 10.07 9.73
N ASP A 6 -0.27 11.31 9.66
CA ASP A 6 -0.60 12.10 10.84
C ASP A 6 -1.63 11.38 11.70
N LYS A 7 -2.70 10.86 11.08
CA LYS A 7 -3.74 10.15 11.82
C LYS A 7 -3.23 8.87 12.47
N ALA A 8 -2.36 8.13 11.79
CA ALA A 8 -1.75 6.93 12.35
C ALA A 8 -0.87 7.27 13.57
N LEU A 9 -0.08 8.35 13.50
CA LEU A 9 0.73 8.82 14.61
C LEU A 9 -0.11 9.29 15.81
N GLU A 10 -1.21 10.01 15.57
CA GLU A 10 -2.17 10.40 16.62
C GLU A 10 -2.75 9.19 17.35
N LEU A 11 -3.02 8.11 16.61
CA LEU A 11 -3.56 6.86 17.15
C LEU A 11 -2.48 5.97 17.80
N GLY A 12 -1.22 6.42 17.85
CA GLY A 12 -0.12 5.70 18.48
C GLY A 12 0.46 4.55 17.66
N PHE A 13 0.17 4.48 16.36
CA PHE A 13 0.82 3.51 15.48
C PHE A 13 2.29 3.87 15.25
N THR A 14 3.14 2.85 15.18
CA THR A 14 4.48 3.00 14.62
C THR A 14 4.37 3.23 13.11
N VAL A 15 4.85 4.37 12.63
CA VAL A 15 4.86 4.71 11.20
C VAL A 15 6.29 4.72 10.69
N ILE A 16 6.54 3.92 9.65
CA ILE A 16 7.81 3.91 8.92
C ILE A 16 7.62 4.64 7.59
N ILE A 17 8.50 5.59 7.29
CA ILE A 17 8.51 6.33 6.03
C ILE A 17 9.81 5.99 5.30
N LEU A 18 9.68 5.51 4.06
CA LEU A 18 10.80 5.27 3.16
C LEU A 18 10.83 6.39 2.12
N PRO A 19 11.41 7.58 2.35
CA PRO A 19 11.48 8.58 1.29
C PRO A 19 12.36 8.09 0.11
N PRO A 20 12.02 8.48 -1.12
CA PRO A 20 12.94 8.32 -2.25
C PRO A 20 14.10 9.32 -2.12
N LEU A 21 15.25 9.00 -2.73
CA LEU A 21 16.50 9.78 -2.69
C LEU A 21 16.24 11.29 -2.88
N GLU A 22 15.43 11.63 -3.86
CA GLU A 22 15.12 13.00 -4.26
C GLU A 22 14.37 13.80 -3.18
N LEU A 23 13.78 13.11 -2.18
CA LEU A 23 13.00 13.71 -1.10
C LEU A 23 13.57 13.40 0.30
N GLU A 24 14.76 12.81 0.41
CA GLU A 24 15.36 12.50 1.73
C GLU A 24 15.73 13.73 2.56
N HIS A 25 15.77 14.90 1.93
CA HIS A 25 16.01 16.20 2.57
C HIS A 25 14.73 16.86 3.09
N ALA A 26 13.55 16.32 2.79
CA ALA A 26 12.29 16.87 3.26
C ALA A 26 12.14 16.71 4.78
N GLU A 27 11.25 17.52 5.35
CA GLU A 27 10.84 17.36 6.75
C GLU A 27 9.83 16.22 6.88
N PHE A 28 9.98 15.45 7.96
CA PHE A 28 9.11 14.33 8.29
C PHE A 28 8.59 14.48 9.73
N PRO A 29 7.41 13.93 10.06
CA PRO A 29 6.90 13.99 11.43
C PRO A 29 7.87 13.36 12.43
N GLU A 30 8.16 14.05 13.55
CA GLU A 30 9.15 13.62 14.55
C GLU A 30 8.89 12.22 15.13
N LYS A 31 7.62 11.82 15.24
CA LYS A 31 7.21 10.52 15.78
C LYS A 31 7.28 9.38 14.75
N SER A 32 7.67 9.67 13.51
CA SER A 32 7.85 8.66 12.46
C SER A 32 9.28 8.15 12.42
N ILE A 33 9.45 6.88 12.03
CA ILE A 33 10.76 6.31 11.75
C ILE A 33 11.04 6.53 10.26
N VAL A 34 12.05 7.33 9.96
CA VAL A 34 12.44 7.63 8.58
C VAL A 34 13.65 6.77 8.20
N VAL A 35 13.52 5.96 7.15
CA VAL A 35 14.62 5.16 6.61
C VAL A 35 15.02 5.74 5.26
N LYS A 36 16.14 6.45 5.24
CA LYS A 36 16.77 6.97 4.03
C LYS A 36 17.46 5.82 3.30
N THR A 37 16.94 5.47 2.13
CA THR A 37 17.33 4.27 1.40
C THR A 37 18.37 4.55 0.31
N GLY A 38 18.58 5.82 -0.04
CA GLY A 38 19.53 6.24 -1.07
C GLY A 38 19.10 5.88 -2.50
N VAL A 39 17.87 5.39 -2.70
CA VAL A 39 17.38 4.95 -4.01
C VAL A 39 16.24 5.82 -4.53
N SER A 40 16.12 5.91 -5.86
CA SER A 40 15.10 6.72 -6.52
C SER A 40 13.68 6.24 -6.24
N PHE A 41 12.69 7.07 -6.64
CA PHE A 41 11.25 6.78 -6.52
C PHE A 41 10.85 5.33 -6.81
N ARG A 42 11.28 4.78 -7.95
CA ARG A 42 10.84 3.47 -8.43
C ARG A 42 11.44 2.32 -7.60
N SER A 43 12.72 2.40 -7.30
CA SER A 43 13.42 1.40 -6.50
C SER A 43 12.91 1.40 -5.05
N ARG A 44 12.67 2.57 -4.47
CA ARG A 44 12.08 2.69 -3.13
C ARG A 44 10.72 1.99 -3.05
N SER A 45 9.87 2.15 -4.05
CA SER A 45 8.54 1.55 -4.08
C SER A 45 8.59 0.01 -4.01
N VAL A 46 9.64 -0.63 -4.53
CA VAL A 46 9.85 -2.08 -4.35
C VAL A 46 10.08 -2.43 -2.88
N PHE A 47 10.93 -1.66 -2.18
CA PHE A 47 11.17 -1.89 -0.74
C PHE A 47 9.89 -1.71 0.08
N LEU A 48 9.13 -0.65 -0.19
CA LEU A 48 7.84 -0.37 0.45
C LEU A 48 6.85 -1.54 0.30
N VAL A 49 6.73 -2.09 -0.92
CA VAL A 49 5.84 -3.21 -1.19
C VAL A 49 6.33 -4.49 -0.50
N ARG A 50 7.63 -4.80 -0.58
CA ARG A 50 8.18 -6.06 -0.04
C ARG A 50 8.10 -6.14 1.48
N THR A 51 8.16 -5.02 2.18
CA THR A 51 8.01 -4.95 3.65
C THR A 51 6.55 -4.93 4.11
N SER A 52 5.59 -4.94 3.18
CA SER A 52 4.16 -4.90 3.47
C SER A 52 3.51 -6.29 3.40
N ASP A 53 2.46 -6.51 4.20
CA ASP A 53 1.59 -7.69 4.07
C ASP A 53 0.54 -7.50 2.97
N VAL A 54 0.03 -6.27 2.84
CA VAL A 54 -0.97 -5.83 1.86
C VAL A 54 -0.63 -4.43 1.37
N LEU A 55 -1.07 -4.08 0.16
CA LEU A 55 -1.00 -2.70 -0.33
C LEU A 55 -2.39 -2.07 -0.37
N VAL A 56 -2.51 -0.85 0.16
CA VAL A 56 -3.73 -0.05 0.06
C VAL A 56 -3.46 1.20 -0.77
N VAL A 57 -4.22 1.40 -1.84
CA VAL A 57 -4.12 2.54 -2.74
C VAL A 57 -5.33 3.44 -2.52
N LEU A 58 -5.11 4.67 -2.04
CA LEU A 58 -6.16 5.62 -1.65
C LEU A 58 -6.30 6.79 -2.63
N GLY A 59 -6.00 6.55 -3.91
CA GLY A 59 -5.81 7.59 -4.92
C GLY A 59 -4.32 7.78 -5.29
N GLY A 60 -4.07 8.71 -6.23
CA GLY A 60 -2.73 9.03 -6.73
C GLY A 60 -2.54 8.80 -8.23
N GLY A 61 -1.34 9.09 -8.71
CA GLY A 61 -0.96 9.06 -10.13
C GLY A 61 -0.17 7.80 -10.53
N ALA A 62 0.66 7.94 -11.57
CA ALA A 62 1.43 6.84 -12.16
C ALA A 62 2.38 6.11 -11.19
N GLY A 63 2.89 6.80 -10.16
CA GLY A 63 3.70 6.17 -9.10
C GLY A 63 2.92 5.12 -8.32
N CYS A 64 1.69 5.46 -7.90
CA CYS A 64 0.81 4.55 -7.18
C CYS A 64 0.34 3.38 -8.07
N ILE A 65 0.13 3.63 -9.37
CA ILE A 65 -0.17 2.56 -10.34
C ILE A 65 1.00 1.59 -10.44
N GLN A 66 2.25 2.07 -10.47
CA GLN A 66 3.39 1.15 -10.42
C GLN A 66 3.47 0.41 -9.09
N GLU A 67 3.29 1.06 -7.95
CA GLU A 67 3.30 0.39 -6.64
C GLU A 67 2.29 -0.76 -6.61
N LEU A 68 1.09 -0.54 -7.18
CA LEU A 68 0.08 -1.57 -7.34
C LEU A 68 0.55 -2.75 -8.20
N VAL A 69 1.13 -2.49 -9.37
CA VAL A 69 1.67 -3.56 -10.23
C VAL A 69 2.81 -4.30 -9.52
N THR A 70 3.69 -3.59 -8.81
CA THR A 70 4.75 -4.19 -8.02
C THR A 70 4.19 -5.07 -6.90
N ALA A 71 3.15 -4.63 -6.20
CA ALA A 71 2.46 -5.44 -5.19
C ALA A 71 1.85 -6.72 -5.77
N TYR A 72 1.21 -6.65 -6.94
CA TYR A 72 0.77 -7.84 -7.67
C TYR A 72 1.94 -8.82 -7.92
N THR A 73 3.05 -8.32 -8.47
CA THR A 73 4.22 -9.18 -8.77
C THR A 73 4.90 -9.76 -7.53
N GLU A 74 4.77 -9.07 -6.40
CA GLU A 74 5.28 -9.50 -5.09
C GLU A 74 4.28 -10.33 -4.28
N LYS A 75 3.19 -10.79 -4.92
CA LYS A 75 2.13 -11.62 -4.32
C LYS A 75 1.47 -10.96 -3.11
N LYS A 76 1.37 -9.63 -3.14
CA LYS A 76 0.70 -8.83 -2.10
C LYS A 76 -0.69 -8.44 -2.60
N PRO A 77 -1.78 -8.83 -1.90
CA PRO A 77 -3.12 -8.40 -2.30
C PRO A 77 -3.22 -6.88 -2.24
N VAL A 78 -3.90 -6.31 -3.23
CA VAL A 78 -4.04 -4.87 -3.37
C VAL A 78 -5.50 -4.47 -3.18
N TYR A 79 -5.71 -3.46 -2.33
CA TYR A 79 -7.00 -2.85 -2.06
C TYR A 79 -6.98 -1.43 -2.58
N VAL A 80 -7.83 -1.13 -3.55
CA VAL A 80 -7.85 0.15 -4.25
C VAL A 80 -9.15 0.86 -3.94
N LEU A 81 -9.06 2.08 -3.42
CA LEU A 81 -10.18 3.01 -3.38
C LEU A 81 -10.32 3.64 -4.77
N VAL A 82 -11.44 3.40 -5.42
CA VAL A 82 -11.80 3.95 -6.73
C VAL A 82 -12.87 5.03 -6.58
N ASP A 83 -13.18 5.73 -7.68
CA ASP A 83 -14.09 6.88 -7.70
C ASP A 83 -13.56 8.05 -6.84
N THR A 84 -12.23 8.19 -6.81
CA THR A 84 -11.50 9.21 -6.04
C THR A 84 -11.20 10.49 -6.83
N GLY A 85 -11.38 10.47 -8.15
CA GLY A 85 -10.99 11.53 -9.09
C GLY A 85 -9.52 11.52 -9.49
N TYR A 86 -8.72 10.56 -9.01
CA TYR A 86 -7.30 10.43 -9.35
C TYR A 86 -7.07 9.43 -10.49
N SER A 87 -5.89 9.46 -11.13
CA SER A 87 -5.55 8.56 -12.24
C SER A 87 -5.62 7.06 -11.87
N THR A 88 -5.48 6.74 -10.59
CA THR A 88 -5.68 5.38 -10.07
C THR A 88 -7.10 4.84 -10.25
N ASP A 89 -8.10 5.70 -10.51
CA ASP A 89 -9.46 5.26 -10.87
C ASP A 89 -9.49 4.46 -12.19
N LEU A 90 -8.47 4.59 -13.06
CA LEU A 90 -8.32 3.74 -14.26
C LEU A 90 -8.27 2.25 -13.91
N VAL A 91 -7.85 1.90 -12.69
CA VAL A 91 -7.79 0.52 -12.19
C VAL A 91 -9.19 -0.07 -12.01
N LYS A 92 -10.26 0.74 -11.97
CA LYS A 92 -11.63 0.26 -11.86
C LYS A 92 -12.01 -0.71 -12.99
N SER A 93 -11.46 -0.53 -14.19
CA SER A 93 -11.68 -1.42 -15.34
C SER A 93 -10.74 -2.63 -15.39
N TRP A 94 -9.75 -2.71 -14.50
CA TRP A 94 -8.76 -3.79 -14.51
C TRP A 94 -9.38 -5.10 -14.02
N PRO A 95 -8.89 -6.25 -14.52
CA PRO A 95 -9.30 -7.56 -14.02
C PRO A 95 -8.92 -7.75 -12.54
N LEU A 96 -9.48 -8.78 -11.90
CA LEU A 96 -9.10 -9.18 -10.54
C LEU A 96 -7.63 -9.60 -10.45
N TYR A 97 -7.10 -10.22 -11.49
CA TYR A 97 -5.69 -10.62 -11.63
C TYR A 97 -5.12 -10.07 -12.92
N LEU A 98 -3.89 -9.54 -12.90
CA LEU A 98 -3.30 -8.85 -14.05
C LEU A 98 -2.84 -9.77 -15.18
N ASP A 99 -2.46 -11.00 -14.84
CA ASP A 99 -1.96 -11.97 -15.82
C ASP A 99 -2.39 -13.39 -15.45
N ASN A 100 -2.01 -14.35 -16.29
CA ASN A 100 -2.30 -15.78 -16.11
C ASN A 100 -1.62 -16.40 -14.87
N ARG A 101 -0.70 -15.71 -14.21
CA ARG A 101 0.00 -16.20 -13.02
C ARG A 101 -0.84 -15.99 -11.76
N MET A 102 -1.86 -15.14 -11.82
CA MET A 102 -2.83 -14.90 -10.75
C MET A 102 -2.19 -14.68 -9.37
N LEU A 103 -1.12 -13.86 -9.33
CA LEU A 103 -0.22 -13.77 -8.16
C LEU A 103 -0.88 -13.17 -6.93
N ALA A 104 -1.74 -12.17 -7.11
CA ALA A 104 -2.51 -11.55 -6.04
C ALA A 104 -3.77 -10.87 -6.59
N PRO A 105 -4.86 -10.79 -5.82
CA PRO A 105 -6.05 -10.08 -6.25
C PRO A 105 -5.87 -8.56 -6.15
N ILE A 106 -6.45 -7.84 -7.10
CA ILE A 106 -6.66 -6.39 -7.07
C ILE A 106 -8.14 -6.12 -6.83
N LEU A 107 -8.45 -5.80 -5.58
CA LEU A 107 -9.79 -5.57 -5.07
C LEU A 107 -10.09 -4.07 -5.11
N LYS A 108 -11.25 -3.69 -5.65
CA LYS A 108 -11.65 -2.29 -5.85
C LYS A 108 -12.88 -1.99 -4.98
N TYR A 109 -12.87 -0.85 -4.32
CA TYR A 109 -13.94 -0.39 -3.44
C TYR A 109 -14.20 1.08 -3.68
N SER A 110 -15.46 1.52 -3.62
CA SER A 110 -15.83 2.94 -3.65
C SER A 110 -16.10 3.51 -2.26
N ASP A 111 -16.38 2.66 -1.26
CA ASP A 111 -16.52 3.07 0.15
C ASP A 111 -15.20 2.82 0.92
N PRO A 112 -14.55 3.87 1.47
CA PRO A 112 -13.35 3.72 2.28
C PRO A 112 -13.58 2.91 3.57
N VAL A 113 -14.78 2.92 4.14
CA VAL A 113 -15.10 2.15 5.35
C VAL A 113 -15.17 0.66 5.04
N GLU A 114 -15.83 0.28 3.95
CA GLU A 114 -15.84 -1.09 3.44
C GLU A 114 -14.41 -1.58 3.14
N LEU A 115 -13.61 -0.80 2.39
CA LEU A 115 -12.23 -1.14 2.09
C LEU A 115 -11.44 -1.45 3.36
N ALA A 116 -11.49 -0.55 4.35
CA ALA A 116 -10.76 -0.71 5.61
C ALA A 116 -11.21 -1.96 6.38
N ARG A 117 -12.50 -2.28 6.33
CA ARG A 117 -13.06 -3.49 6.95
C ARG A 117 -12.51 -4.75 6.31
N GLU A 118 -12.43 -4.81 4.99
CA GLU A 118 -11.88 -5.96 4.26
C GLU A 118 -10.39 -6.16 4.51
N VAL A 119 -9.60 -5.07 4.51
CA VAL A 119 -8.18 -5.12 4.90
C VAL A 119 -8.01 -5.71 6.31
N CYS A 120 -8.82 -5.27 7.27
CA CYS A 120 -8.79 -5.80 8.64
C CYS A 120 -9.24 -7.26 8.74
N ARG A 121 -10.17 -7.72 7.88
CA ARG A 121 -10.59 -9.13 7.81
C ARG A 121 -9.46 -10.01 7.28
N PHE A 122 -8.79 -9.59 6.20
CA PHE A 122 -7.65 -10.31 5.63
C PHE A 122 -6.53 -10.54 6.66
N ARG A 123 -6.17 -9.51 7.44
CA ARG A 123 -5.11 -9.65 8.44
C ARG A 123 -5.46 -10.65 9.52
N ARG A 124 -6.70 -10.65 10.02
CA ARG A 124 -7.17 -11.62 11.03
C ARG A 124 -7.09 -13.06 10.53
N ALA A 125 -7.54 -13.33 9.31
CA ALA A 125 -7.45 -14.65 8.70
C ALA A 125 -5.99 -15.12 8.50
N SER A 126 -5.10 -14.18 8.15
CA SER A 126 -3.68 -14.47 7.93
C SER A 126 -2.92 -14.75 9.24
N SER A 127 -3.23 -14.03 10.32
CA SER A 127 -2.66 -14.30 11.65
C SER A 127 -3.04 -15.67 12.19
N VAL A 128 -4.27 -16.13 11.94
CA VAL A 128 -4.74 -17.47 12.36
C VAL A 128 -4.02 -18.58 11.61
N LYS A 129 -3.76 -18.42 10.31
CA LYS A 129 -2.97 -19.41 9.54
C LYS A 129 -1.53 -19.52 10.05
N LYS A 130 -0.91 -18.37 10.38
CA LYS A 130 0.48 -18.34 10.86
C LYS A 130 0.66 -18.96 12.25
N SER A 131 -0.37 -18.94 13.10
CA SER A 131 -0.34 -19.59 14.43
C SER A 131 -0.57 -21.10 14.39
N LEU A 132 -0.97 -21.68 13.25
CA LEU A 132 -1.19 -23.12 13.08
C LEU A 132 -0.02 -23.83 12.38
N GLU A 133 1.00 -23.08 11.95
CA GLU A 133 2.20 -23.58 11.26
C GLU A 133 3.45 -23.60 12.15
N TYR A 134 3.29 -23.36 13.47
CA TYR A 134 4.31 -23.50 14.51
C TYR A 134 3.76 -24.31 15.68
#